data_AF-A0A2Z6A6N0-F1
#
_entry.id   AF-A0A2Z6A6N0-F1
#
_cell.length_a   1.000
_cell.length_b   1.000
_cell.length_c   1.000
_cell.angle_alpha   90.00
_cell.angle_beta   90.00
_cell.angle_gamma   90.00
#
_symmetry.space_group_name_H-M   'P 1'
#
loop_
_entity.id
_entity.type
_entity.pdbx_description
1 polymer ?
#
loop_
_entity_poly.entity_id
_entity_poly.type
_entity_poly.pdbx_seq_one_letter_code
_entity_poly.pdbx_strand_id
1 'polypeptide(L)' 'GLERSSMVAGSNTYRGNYLLLSNHVLPVGKLSSTLLSMADYMGHLYVRTGTPEYVRHIEQGSLRTFGGHTTVIA' A
#
# COMPACT_ATOMS: atom_id res chain seq x y z
N GLY A 1 17.31 12.03 -22.82
CA GLY A 1 17.40 12.92 -21.65
C GLY A 1 16.23 12.71 -20.71
N LEU A 2 15.01 12.97 -21.18
CA LEU A 2 13.77 12.89 -20.39
C LEU A 2 13.35 11.46 -19.99
N GLU A 3 13.48 10.47 -20.88
CA GLU A 3 13.12 9.06 -20.61
C GLU A 3 13.90 8.43 -19.43
N ARG A 4 15.16 8.82 -19.25
CA ARG A 4 15.97 8.35 -18.11
C ARG A 4 15.58 9.07 -16.83
N SER A 5 15.15 10.33 -16.93
CA SER A 5 14.65 11.10 -15.79
C SER A 5 13.30 10.61 -15.30
N SER A 6 12.39 10.20 -16.21
CA SER A 6 11.10 9.62 -15.84
C SER A 6 11.25 8.23 -15.22
N MET A 7 12.17 7.40 -15.72
CA MET A 7 12.46 6.08 -15.15
C MET A 7 13.09 6.17 -13.75
N VAL A 8 13.97 7.16 -13.52
CA VAL A 8 14.51 7.46 -12.18
C VAL A 8 13.44 8.03 -11.24
N ALA A 9 12.53 8.88 -11.75
CA ALA A 9 11.42 9.39 -10.97
C ALA A 9 10.46 8.28 -10.51
N GLY A 10 10.14 7.32 -11.41
CA GLY A 10 9.36 6.12 -11.07
C GLY A 10 9.99 5.32 -9.94
N SER A 11 11.28 4.97 -10.09
CA SER A 11 12.04 4.22 -9.06
C SER A 11 12.12 4.95 -7.70
N ASN A 12 12.16 6.29 -7.70
CA ASN A 12 12.28 7.07 -6.47
C ASN A 12 10.95 7.24 -5.72
N THR A 13 9.80 6.93 -6.32
CA THR A 13 8.48 7.23 -5.74
C THR A 13 8.21 6.40 -4.48
N TYR A 14 8.46 5.09 -4.53
CA TYR A 14 8.31 4.23 -3.35
C TYR A 14 9.32 4.59 -2.24
N ARG A 15 10.59 4.78 -2.62
CA ARG A 15 11.67 5.13 -1.68
C ARG A 15 11.40 6.46 -0.98
N GLY A 16 10.92 7.47 -1.70
CA GLY A 16 10.59 8.78 -1.13
C GLY A 16 9.40 8.74 -0.18
N ASN A 17 8.37 7.95 -0.50
CA ASN A 17 7.16 7.85 0.32
C ASN A 17 7.30 6.89 1.52
N TYR A 18 8.30 6.00 1.51
CA TYR A 18 8.50 5.00 2.56
C TYR A 18 8.59 5.63 3.96
N LEU A 19 9.38 6.69 4.13
CA LEU A 19 9.56 7.34 5.44
C LEU A 19 8.24 7.87 6.03
N LEU A 20 7.34 8.34 5.17
CA LEU A 20 6.04 8.88 5.58
C LEU A 20 5.03 7.77 5.89
N LEU A 21 5.10 6.65 5.16
CA LEU A 21 4.13 5.56 5.24
C LEU A 21 4.55 4.40 6.16
N SER A 22 5.82 4.35 6.58
CA SER A 22 6.38 3.25 7.38
C SER A 22 5.60 3.00 8.69
N ASN A 23 5.11 4.05 9.35
CA ASN A 23 4.33 3.89 10.57
C ASN A 23 2.93 3.34 10.31
N HIS A 24 2.39 3.58 9.12
CA HIS A 24 1.05 3.14 8.75
C HIS A 24 1.02 1.68 8.30
N VAL A 25 2.14 1.09 7.89
CA VAL A 25 2.21 -0.34 7.52
C VAL A 25 2.40 -1.28 8.72
N LEU A 26 2.59 -0.74 9.93
CA LEU A 26 2.72 -1.55 11.14
C LEU A 26 1.42 -2.31 11.43
N PRO A 27 1.51 -3.56 11.92
CA PRO A 27 0.35 -4.33 12.32
C PRO A 27 -0.27 -3.71 13.58
N VAL A 28 -1.57 -3.43 13.52
CA VAL A 28 -2.40 -3.01 14.64
C VAL A 28 -3.33 -4.17 14.99
N GLY A 29 -3.62 -4.34 16.29
CA GLY A 29 -4.28 -5.52 16.86
C GLY A 29 -5.57 -5.98 16.14
N LYS A 30 -6.00 -7.21 16.45
CA LYS A 30 -7.15 -7.86 15.81
C LYS A 30 -8.46 -7.13 16.14
N LEU A 31 -9.00 -6.36 15.20
CA LEU A 31 -10.31 -5.69 15.35
C LEU A 31 -11.49 -6.67 15.19
N SER A 32 -11.31 -7.75 14.44
CA SER A 32 -12.32 -8.78 14.17
C SER A 32 -11.67 -10.07 13.69
N SER A 33 -10.83 -10.69 14.53
CA SER A 33 -10.04 -11.91 14.23
C SER A 33 -8.97 -11.80 13.12
N THR A 34 -9.03 -10.79 12.26
CA THR A 34 -8.08 -10.49 11.19
C THR A 34 -7.00 -9.52 11.64
N LEU A 35 -5.76 -9.73 11.17
CA LEU A 35 -4.64 -8.79 11.35
C LEU A 35 -4.80 -7.63 10.36
N LEU A 36 -4.76 -6.39 10.86
CA LEU A 36 -4.87 -5.18 10.05
C LEU A 36 -3.60 -4.33 10.19
N SER A 37 -3.28 -3.61 9.14
CA SER A 37 -2.30 -2.52 9.20
C SER A 37 -2.94 -1.27 9.82
N MET A 38 -2.14 -0.37 10.41
CA MET A 38 -2.61 0.94 10.89
C MET A 38 -3.34 1.75 9.80
N ALA A 39 -2.92 1.67 8.54
CA ALA A 39 -3.59 2.32 7.41
C ALA A 39 -5.03 1.81 7.22
N ASP A 40 -5.22 0.49 7.27
CA ASP A 40 -6.54 -0.12 7.12
C ASP A 40 -7.39 0.12 8.35
N TYR A 41 -6.78 0.12 9.55
CA TYR A 41 -7.49 0.43 10.80
C TYR A 41 -8.11 1.82 10.77
N MET A 42 -7.36 2.85 10.33
CA MET A 42 -7.91 4.20 10.17
C MET A 42 -9.05 4.25 9.13
N GLY A 43 -8.96 3.48 8.04
CA GLY A 43 -10.03 3.37 7.03
C GLY A 43 -11.30 2.70 7.54
N HIS A 44 -11.17 1.80 8.53
CA HIS A 44 -12.32 1.18 9.22
C HIS A 44 -12.93 2.10 10.26
N LEU A 45 -12.12 2.90 10.97
CA LEU A 45 -12.61 3.86 11.97
C LEU A 45 -13.29 5.08 11.33
N TYR A 46 -12.70 5.62 10.26
CA TYR A 46 -13.20 6.81 9.57
C TYR A 46 -13.93 6.42 8.30
N VAL A 47 -15.22 6.09 8.45
CA VAL A 47 -16.08 5.63 7.36
C VAL A 47 -16.21 6.71 6.27
N ARG A 48 -15.92 6.31 5.02
CA ARG A 48 -16.12 7.13 3.82
C ARG A 48 -17.33 6.63 3.04
N THR A 49 -18.44 7.37 3.11
CA THR A 49 -19.75 6.96 2.58
C THR A 49 -19.78 6.69 1.07
N GLY A 50 -18.87 7.28 0.29
CA GLY A 50 -18.79 7.12 -1.16
C GLY A 50 -17.64 6.23 -1.67
N THR A 51 -16.78 5.70 -0.79
CA THR A 51 -15.62 4.89 -1.19
C THR A 51 -15.49 3.66 -0.28
N PRO A 52 -16.33 2.64 -0.47
CA PRO A 52 -16.27 1.41 0.32
C PRO A 52 -15.01 0.60 -0.01
N GLU A 53 -14.65 -0.33 0.89
CA GLU A 53 -13.39 -1.07 0.84
C GLU A 53 -13.19 -1.86 -0.47
N TYR A 54 -14.25 -2.49 -0.98
CA TYR A 54 -14.22 -3.28 -2.21
C TYR A 54 -13.94 -2.48 -3.49
N VAL A 55 -13.98 -1.14 -3.44
CA VAL A 55 -13.64 -0.26 -4.57
C VAL A 55 -12.12 0.03 -4.60
N ARG A 56 -11.38 -0.29 -3.53
CA ARG A 56 -9.94 -0.03 -3.47
C ARG A 56 -9.18 -0.94 -4.43
N HIS A 57 -8.44 -0.35 -5.35
CA HIS A 57 -7.42 -1.05 -6.12
C HIS A 57 -6.10 -1.04 -5.34
N ILE A 58 -5.86 -2.11 -4.59
CA ILE A 58 -4.62 -2.37 -3.84
C ILE A 58 -4.12 -3.77 -4.17
N GLU A 59 -2.88 -4.09 -3.79
CA GLU A 59 -2.36 -5.45 -3.96
C GLU A 59 -3.20 -6.47 -3.17
N GLN A 60 -3.79 -7.44 -3.87
CA GLN A 60 -4.51 -8.58 -3.28
C GLN A 60 -3.81 -9.93 -3.51
N GLY A 61 -2.61 -9.89 -4.10
CA GLY A 61 -1.89 -11.07 -4.54
C GLY A 61 -2.49 -11.71 -5.79
N SER A 62 -1.67 -12.48 -6.49
CA SER A 62 -2.08 -13.31 -7.63
C SER A 62 -1.24 -14.59 -7.62
N LEU A 63 -1.71 -15.62 -8.32
CA LEU A 63 -0.97 -16.89 -8.47
C LEU A 63 0.39 -16.73 -9.15
N ARG A 64 0.66 -15.57 -9.77
CA ARG A 64 1.91 -15.24 -10.44
C ARG A 64 2.84 -14.35 -9.61
N THR A 65 2.42 -13.94 -8.40
CA THR A 65 3.17 -13.01 -7.55
C THR A 65 4.06 -13.77 -6.58
N PHE A 66 5.33 -13.39 -6.53
CA PHE A 66 6.25 -13.82 -5.49
C PHE A 66 6.25 -12.76 -4.37
N GLY A 67 5.92 -13.19 -3.14
CA GLY A 67 5.77 -12.28 -2.00
C GLY A 67 7.00 -11.40 -1.79
N GLY A 68 6.76 -10.12 -1.46
CA GLY A 68 7.82 -9.14 -1.19
C GLY A 68 8.48 -8.51 -2.43
N HIS A 69 8.22 -9.01 -3.64
CA HIS A 69 8.80 -8.44 -4.87
C HIS A 69 7.88 -7.42 -5.57
N THR A 70 6.62 -7.31 -5.17
CA THR A 70 5.64 -6.45 -5.84
C THR A 70 6.07 -4.98 -5.88
N THR A 71 6.67 -4.47 -4.81
CA THR A 71 7.10 -3.06 -4.75
C THR A 71 8.29 -2.71 -5.64
N VAL A 72 9.08 -3.71 -6.06
CA VAL A 72 10.29 -3.50 -6.89
C VAL A 72 9.94 -3.54 -8.38
N ILE A 73 8.87 -4.24 -8.73
CA ILE A 73 8.46 -4.51 -10.11
C ILE A 73 7.37 -3.54 -10.61
N ALA A 74 6.67 -2.88 -9.69
CA ALA A 74 5.59 -1.93 -9.97
C ALA A 74 6.06 -0.66 -10.70
#